data_AF-A0A3C1DQ70-F1
#
_entry.id   AF-A0A3C1DQ70-F1
#
_cell.length_a   1.000
_cell.length_b   1.000
_cell.length_c   1.000
_cell.angle_alpha   90.00
_cell.angle_beta   90.00
_cell.angle_gamma   90.00
#
_symmetry.space_group_name_H-M   'P 1'
#
loop_
_entity.id
_entity.type
_entity.pdbx_description
1 polymer ?
#
loop_
_entity_poly.entity_id
_entity_poly.type
_entity_poly.pdbx_seq_one_letter_code
_entity_poly.pdbx_strand_id
1 'polypeptide(L)'
;MANVRRSARRSSAPPSDYFTTTVVVVAGFFAVTVVGLISSLYPNLDELASLHVIIVFAVTWQARYWGALLAVYATLGGLVSDIALGQSSTSVASDFVVRSIVLSATVYAGLMMRTWIARGQRDTLTGLLNRRGLAEAQARLLTQRRSKAREGADVCVFLIDLDGFKRINDTLGHAAGDDVLRECAQRLRASVRPHDTVARV
;
A
#
# COMPACT_ATOMS: atom_id res chain seq x y z
N MET A 1 24.77 -42.47 25.68
CA MET A 1 24.31 -41.29 26.44
C MET A 1 23.55 -40.38 25.50
N ALA A 2 22.23 -40.36 25.65
CA ALA A 2 21.32 -39.49 24.93
C ALA A 2 21.43 -38.05 25.45
N ASN A 3 21.32 -37.03 24.60
CA ASN A 3 20.74 -35.77 25.05
C ASN A 3 20.21 -34.85 23.93
N VAL A 4 18.88 -34.72 23.96
CA VAL A 4 18.05 -33.52 23.70
C VAL A 4 18.00 -32.93 22.28
N ARG A 5 17.14 -33.52 21.45
CA ARG A 5 16.33 -32.73 20.49
C ARG A 5 15.28 -31.94 21.29
N ARG A 6 15.53 -30.66 21.56
CA ARG A 6 14.50 -29.74 22.08
C ARG A 6 13.69 -29.21 20.91
N SER A 7 12.46 -29.73 20.80
CA SER A 7 11.36 -29.19 20.02
C SER A 7 10.98 -27.81 20.55
N ALA A 8 11.58 -26.76 20.00
CA ALA A 8 11.05 -25.41 20.17
C ALA A 8 9.79 -25.28 19.31
N ARG A 9 8.62 -25.41 19.95
CA ARG A 9 7.35 -24.85 19.44
C ARG A 9 7.59 -23.36 19.18
N ARG A 10 7.91 -23.01 17.93
CA ARG A 10 7.99 -21.61 17.50
C ARG A 10 6.55 -21.10 17.41
N SER A 11 6.16 -20.22 18.32
CA SER A 11 4.98 -19.40 18.11
C SER A 11 5.22 -18.56 16.87
N SER A 12 4.48 -18.85 15.81
CA SER A 12 4.45 -18.07 14.59
C SER A 12 3.71 -16.77 14.89
N ALA A 13 4.41 -15.79 15.47
CA ALA A 13 3.91 -14.43 15.46
C ALA A 13 3.66 -14.05 13.99
N PRO A 14 2.44 -13.62 13.62
CA PRO A 14 2.15 -13.26 12.24
C PRO A 14 3.09 -12.12 11.81
N PRO A 15 3.47 -12.05 10.53
CA PRO A 15 4.31 -10.96 10.03
C PRO A 15 3.67 -9.61 10.40
N SER A 16 4.48 -8.65 10.88
CA SER A 16 4.03 -7.34 11.41
C SER A 16 3.07 -6.55 10.51
N ASP A 17 3.09 -6.84 9.22
CA ASP A 17 2.20 -6.25 8.20
C ASP A 17 0.74 -6.69 8.40
N TYR A 18 0.51 -7.94 8.83
CA TYR A 18 -0.83 -8.46 9.12
C TYR A 18 -1.41 -7.85 10.39
N PHE A 19 -0.61 -7.62 11.42
CA PHE A 19 -1.07 -6.97 12.65
C PHE A 19 -1.54 -5.54 12.38
N THR A 20 -0.71 -4.75 11.68
CA THR A 20 -1.02 -3.38 11.29
C THR A 20 -2.26 -3.32 10.40
N THR A 21 -2.34 -4.19 9.39
CA THR A 21 -3.51 -4.30 8.51
C THR A 21 -4.77 -4.65 9.30
N THR A 22 -4.69 -5.62 10.22
CA THR A 22 -5.82 -6.06 11.04
C THR A 22 -6.33 -4.91 11.92
N VAL A 23 -5.43 -4.20 12.59
CA VAL A 23 -5.79 -3.05 13.44
C VAL A 23 -6.48 -1.96 12.61
N VAL A 24 -5.93 -1.61 11.45
CA VAL A 24 -6.52 -0.57 10.56
C VAL A 24 -7.90 -0.99 10.07
N VAL A 25 -8.08 -2.26 9.70
CA VAL A 25 -9.37 -2.79 9.25
C VAL A 25 -10.39 -2.74 10.38
N VAL A 26 -10.05 -3.28 11.56
CA VAL A 26 -10.96 -3.29 12.73
C VAL A 26 -11.33 -1.87 13.15
N ALA A 27 -10.35 -0.96 13.23
CA ALA A 27 -10.59 0.45 13.53
C ALA A 27 -11.49 1.12 12.48
N GLY A 28 -11.31 0.78 11.20
CA GLY A 28 -12.15 1.26 10.11
C GLY A 28 -13.61 0.83 10.22
N PHE A 29 -13.86 -0.47 10.46
CA PHE A 29 -15.22 -0.97 10.69
C PHE A 29 -15.86 -0.32 11.91
N PHE A 30 -15.13 -0.24 13.03
CA PHE A 30 -15.60 0.42 14.24
C PHE A 30 -15.96 1.90 13.98
N ALA A 31 -15.09 2.64 13.29
CA ALA A 31 -15.34 4.05 12.97
C ALA A 31 -16.57 4.23 12.08
N VAL A 32 -16.77 3.38 11.08
CA VAL A 32 -17.99 3.40 10.23
C VAL A 32 -19.24 3.12 11.06
N THR A 33 -19.22 2.14 11.96
CA THR A 33 -20.36 1.85 12.85
C THR A 33 -20.67 3.04 13.75
N VAL A 34 -19.65 3.66 14.35
CA VAL A 34 -19.83 4.83 15.24
C VAL A 34 -20.39 6.02 14.46
N VAL A 35 -19.82 6.34 13.29
CA VAL A 35 -20.32 7.44 12.44
C VAL A 35 -21.77 7.17 12.04
N GLY A 36 -22.09 5.96 11.57
CA GLY A 36 -23.46 5.59 11.19
C GLY A 36 -24.44 5.67 12.36
N LEU A 37 -24.05 5.23 13.56
CA LEU A 37 -24.86 5.34 14.76
C LEU A 37 -25.11 6.80 15.15
N ILE A 38 -24.07 7.64 15.13
CA ILE A 38 -24.21 9.06 15.45
C ILE A 38 -25.11 9.76 14.43
N SER A 39 -24.94 9.50 13.13
CA SER A 39 -25.81 10.05 12.09
C SER A 39 -27.27 9.62 12.26
N SER A 40 -27.52 8.40 12.72
CA SER A 40 -28.88 7.91 13.01
C SER A 40 -29.49 8.58 14.25
N LEU A 41 -28.70 8.79 15.31
CA LEU A 41 -29.14 9.42 16.56
C LEU A 41 -29.30 10.94 16.44
N TYR A 42 -28.53 11.57 15.56
CA TYR A 42 -28.52 13.02 15.36
C TYR A 42 -28.65 13.37 13.87
N PRO A 43 -29.87 13.27 13.30
CA PRO A 43 -30.10 13.54 11.88
C PRO A 43 -29.73 14.97 11.45
N ASN A 44 -29.65 15.92 12.37
CA ASN A 44 -29.24 17.29 12.07
C ASN A 44 -27.73 17.42 11.74
N LEU A 45 -26.95 16.33 11.87
CA LEU A 45 -25.52 16.27 11.61
C LEU A 45 -25.20 15.44 10.35
N ASP A 46 -25.94 15.69 9.26
CA ASP A 46 -25.80 14.98 7.99
C ASP A 46 -24.37 14.99 7.43
N GLU A 47 -23.59 16.04 7.72
CA GLU A 47 -22.20 16.17 7.29
C GLU A 47 -21.31 15.02 7.80
N LEU A 48 -21.64 14.42 8.95
CA LEU A 48 -20.89 13.29 9.51
C LEU A 48 -20.93 12.06 8.61
N ALA A 49 -22.01 11.87 7.84
CA ALA A 49 -22.10 10.76 6.89
C ALA A 49 -21.02 10.83 5.80
N SER A 50 -20.47 12.02 5.51
CA SER A 50 -19.38 12.19 4.54
C SER A 50 -18.04 11.66 5.04
N LEU A 51 -17.87 11.46 6.35
CA LEU A 51 -16.62 10.92 6.93
C LEU A 51 -16.32 9.49 6.48
N HIS A 52 -17.35 8.73 6.05
CA HIS A 52 -17.18 7.42 5.44
C HIS A 52 -16.20 7.44 4.27
N VAL A 53 -16.15 8.52 3.48
CA VAL A 53 -15.23 8.67 2.35
C VAL A 53 -13.78 8.62 2.83
N ILE A 54 -13.45 9.38 3.87
CA ILE A 54 -12.08 9.46 4.40
C ILE A 54 -11.68 8.11 5.01
N ILE A 55 -12.58 7.48 5.77
CA ILE A 55 -12.31 6.19 6.42
C ILE A 55 -12.12 5.08 5.37
N VAL A 56 -13.04 4.98 4.40
CA VAL A 56 -12.95 3.99 3.31
C VAL A 56 -11.71 4.22 2.46
N PHE A 57 -11.35 5.47 2.17
CA PHE A 57 -10.11 5.80 1.47
C PHE A 57 -8.88 5.32 2.26
N ALA A 58 -8.79 5.65 3.55
CA ALA A 58 -7.66 5.27 4.40
C ALA A 58 -7.51 3.75 4.54
N VAL A 59 -8.62 3.01 4.70
CA VAL A 59 -8.60 1.55 4.76
C VAL A 59 -8.28 0.94 3.40
N THR A 60 -8.78 1.49 2.29
CA THR A 60 -8.40 1.03 0.94
C THR A 60 -6.91 1.22 0.68
N TRP A 61 -6.38 2.38 1.11
CA TRP A 61 -4.98 2.74 0.98
C TRP A 61 -4.05 1.71 1.63
N GLN A 62 -4.37 1.30 2.87
CA GLN A 62 -3.53 0.38 3.63
C GLN A 62 -3.88 -1.08 3.33
N ALA A 63 -5.15 -1.43 3.26
CA ALA A 63 -5.67 -2.79 3.32
C ALA A 63 -6.42 -3.26 2.05
N ARG A 64 -6.23 -2.58 0.90
CA ARG A 64 -6.69 -2.97 -0.46
C ARG A 64 -8.14 -3.47 -0.49
N TYR A 65 -8.37 -4.78 -0.46
CA TYR A 65 -9.68 -5.41 -0.59
C TYR A 65 -10.60 -5.12 0.60
N TRP A 66 -10.03 -4.88 1.79
CA TRP A 66 -10.80 -4.55 2.98
C TRP A 66 -11.51 -3.19 2.87
N GLY A 67 -10.95 -2.26 2.09
CA GLY A 67 -11.62 -0.99 1.80
C GLY A 67 -12.91 -1.18 1.00
N ALA A 68 -12.94 -2.11 0.05
CA ALA A 68 -14.15 -2.46 -0.70
C ALA A 68 -15.20 -3.12 0.17
N LEU A 69 -14.80 -4.05 1.06
CA LEU A 69 -15.73 -4.65 2.03
C LEU A 69 -16.30 -3.62 3.00
N LEU A 70 -15.47 -2.69 3.47
CA LEU A 70 -15.90 -1.61 4.34
C LEU A 70 -16.88 -0.65 3.64
N ALA A 71 -16.67 -0.38 2.35
CA ALA A 71 -17.60 0.41 1.53
C ALA A 71 -18.98 -0.27 1.44
N VAL A 72 -19.02 -1.58 1.16
CA VAL A 72 -20.28 -2.35 1.14
C VAL A 72 -20.95 -2.31 2.51
N TYR A 73 -20.19 -2.50 3.58
CA TYR A 73 -20.69 -2.43 4.95
C TYR A 73 -21.31 -1.06 5.28
N ALA A 74 -20.62 0.03 4.93
CA ALA A 74 -21.15 1.38 5.10
C ALA A 74 -22.45 1.62 4.31
N THR A 75 -22.52 1.13 3.06
CA THR A 75 -23.73 1.24 2.25
C THR A 75 -24.91 0.49 2.86
N LEU A 76 -24.70 -0.75 3.30
CA LEU A 76 -25.74 -1.55 3.93
C LEU A 76 -26.20 -0.97 5.28
N GLY A 77 -25.25 -0.50 6.10
CA GLY A 77 -25.57 0.12 7.39
C GLY A 77 -26.44 1.36 7.24
N GLY A 78 -26.11 2.23 6.30
CA GLY A 78 -26.92 3.41 6.02
C GLY A 78 -28.29 3.06 5.42
N LEU A 79 -28.37 2.10 4.49
CA LEU A 79 -29.65 1.60 3.96
C LEU A 79 -30.58 1.10 5.07
N VAL A 80 -30.05 0.32 6.02
CA VAL A 80 -30.81 -0.16 7.18
C VAL A 80 -31.27 1.00 8.06
N SER A 81 -30.40 2.00 8.29
CA SER A 81 -30.75 3.19 9.06
C SER A 81 -31.88 3.98 8.41
N ASP A 82 -31.82 4.21 7.10
CA ASP A 82 -32.84 5.00 6.39
C ASP A 82 -34.20 4.30 6.44
N ILE A 83 -34.22 2.97 6.25
CA ILE A 83 -35.44 2.16 6.38
C ILE A 83 -35.97 2.21 7.83
N ALA A 84 -35.09 2.08 8.83
CA ALA A 84 -35.47 2.09 10.24
C ALA A 84 -36.02 3.45 10.70
N LEU A 85 -35.50 4.56 10.15
CA LEU A 85 -35.98 5.91 10.40
C LEU A 85 -37.27 6.25 9.62
N GLY A 86 -37.83 5.30 8.88
CA GLY A 86 -39.09 5.48 8.15
C GLY A 86 -38.97 6.43 6.97
N GLN A 87 -37.78 6.56 6.39
CA GLN A 87 -37.55 7.40 5.22
C GLN A 87 -38.40 6.93 4.03
N SER A 88 -38.81 7.87 3.20
CA SER A 88 -39.56 7.57 1.97
C SER A 88 -38.76 6.65 1.05
N SER A 89 -39.44 5.78 0.29
CA SER A 89 -38.74 4.87 -0.64
C SER A 89 -37.89 5.60 -1.68
N THR A 90 -38.29 6.82 -2.07
CA THR A 90 -37.53 7.67 -2.99
C THR A 90 -36.26 8.23 -2.34
N SER A 91 -36.31 8.69 -1.09
CA SER A 91 -35.11 9.16 -0.38
C SER A 91 -34.13 8.01 -0.12
N VAL A 92 -34.61 6.86 0.35
CA VAL A 92 -33.81 5.63 0.55
C VAL A 92 -33.11 5.21 -0.74
N ALA A 93 -33.84 5.17 -1.87
CA ALA A 93 -33.26 4.80 -3.16
C ALA A 93 -32.19 5.81 -3.62
N SER A 94 -32.46 7.10 -3.46
CA SER A 94 -31.51 8.15 -3.86
C SER A 94 -30.22 8.12 -3.04
N ASP A 95 -30.32 7.96 -1.71
CA ASP A 95 -29.15 7.91 -0.83
C ASP A 95 -28.32 6.65 -1.07
N PHE A 96 -28.97 5.50 -1.26
CA PHE A 96 -28.30 4.26 -1.64
C PHE A 96 -27.49 4.42 -2.93
N VAL A 97 -28.06 5.04 -3.97
CA VAL A 97 -27.39 5.28 -5.24
C VAL A 97 -26.19 6.21 -5.06
N VAL A 98 -26.38 7.35 -4.41
CA VAL A 98 -25.32 8.34 -4.17
C VAL A 98 -24.18 7.72 -3.37
N ARG A 99 -24.48 7.06 -2.25
CA ARG A 99 -23.48 6.39 -1.40
C ARG A 99 -22.73 5.30 -2.16
N SER A 100 -23.43 4.50 -2.96
CA SER A 100 -22.81 3.45 -3.78
C SER A 100 -21.83 4.02 -4.81
N ILE A 101 -22.19 5.11 -5.48
CA ILE A 101 -21.31 5.79 -6.44
C ILE A 101 -20.09 6.37 -5.73
N VAL A 102 -20.30 7.14 -4.66
CA VAL A 102 -19.24 7.83 -3.92
C VAL A 102 -18.23 6.85 -3.33
N LEU A 103 -18.71 5.80 -2.66
CA LEU A 103 -17.81 4.82 -2.04
C LEU A 103 -17.11 3.95 -3.09
N SER A 104 -17.77 3.61 -4.20
CA SER A 104 -17.11 2.92 -5.33
C SER A 104 -16.01 3.78 -5.95
N ALA A 105 -16.28 5.07 -6.19
CA ALA A 105 -15.28 6.02 -6.69
C ALA A 105 -14.11 6.18 -5.71
N THR A 106 -14.38 6.18 -4.40
CA THR A 106 -13.37 6.26 -3.34
C THR A 106 -12.46 5.03 -3.34
N VAL A 107 -13.04 3.83 -3.43
CA VAL A 107 -12.27 2.59 -3.53
C VAL A 107 -11.43 2.59 -4.81
N TYR A 108 -12.01 2.97 -5.94
CA TYR A 108 -11.29 3.08 -7.21
C TYR A 108 -10.10 4.05 -7.11
N ALA A 109 -10.33 5.27 -6.58
CA ALA A 109 -9.29 6.26 -6.39
C ALA A 109 -8.17 5.76 -5.47
N GLY A 110 -8.52 5.11 -4.36
CA GLY A 110 -7.55 4.52 -3.43
C GLY A 110 -6.69 3.44 -4.09
N LEU A 111 -7.31 2.52 -4.85
CA LEU A 111 -6.59 1.49 -5.59
C LEU A 111 -5.69 2.09 -6.68
N MET A 112 -6.22 3.04 -7.46
CA MET A 112 -5.47 3.71 -8.52
C MET A 112 -4.28 4.46 -7.95
N MET A 113 -4.46 5.26 -6.91
CA MET A 113 -3.40 6.06 -6.32
C MET A 113 -2.25 5.16 -5.80
N ARG A 114 -2.54 3.96 -5.29
CA ARG A 114 -1.49 2.97 -4.96
C ARG A 114 -0.70 2.53 -6.19
N THR A 115 -1.39 2.25 -7.30
CA THR A 115 -0.71 1.88 -8.55
C THR A 115 0.12 3.03 -9.12
N TRP A 116 -0.34 4.27 -8.98
CA TRP A 116 0.40 5.47 -9.36
C TRP A 116 1.69 5.62 -8.56
N ILE A 117 1.63 5.45 -7.23
CA ILE A 117 2.83 5.44 -6.40
C ILE A 117 3.78 4.32 -6.83
N ALA A 118 3.26 3.10 -7.07
CA ALA A 118 4.08 1.97 -7.49
C ALA A 118 4.79 2.22 -8.83
N ARG A 119 4.14 2.89 -9.79
CA ARG A 119 4.76 3.28 -11.07
C ARG A 119 5.83 4.35 -10.90
N GLY A 120 5.68 5.23 -9.91
CA GLY A 120 6.66 6.26 -9.56
C GLY A 120 7.92 5.75 -8.84
N GLN A 121 8.11 4.43 -8.70
CA GLN A 121 9.27 3.82 -8.04
C GLN A 121 10.40 3.43 -9.01
N ARG A 122 10.20 3.60 -10.32
CA ARG A 122 11.21 3.27 -11.33
C ARG A 122 11.82 4.53 -11.95
N ASP A 123 13.10 4.44 -12.27
CA ASP A 123 13.79 5.43 -13.10
C ASP A 123 13.31 5.28 -14.55
N THR A 124 12.92 6.40 -15.18
CA THR A 124 12.32 6.39 -16.53
C THR A 124 13.35 6.05 -17.61
N LEU A 125 14.63 6.36 -17.38
CA LEU A 125 15.69 6.12 -18.36
C LEU A 125 16.13 4.65 -18.38
N THR A 126 16.33 4.06 -17.20
CA THR A 126 16.95 2.73 -17.06
C THR A 126 15.96 1.62 -16.67
N GLY A 127 14.76 1.97 -16.20
CA GLY A 127 13.77 1.02 -15.68
C GLY A 127 14.15 0.36 -14.35
N LEU A 128 15.33 0.68 -13.79
CA LEU A 128 15.74 0.29 -12.45
C LEU A 128 14.85 0.96 -11.39
N LEU A 129 14.95 0.54 -10.13
CA LEU A 129 14.31 1.31 -9.07
C LEU A 129 14.96 2.68 -8.99
N ASN A 130 14.17 3.72 -8.74
CA ASN A 130 14.70 5.02 -8.35
C ASN A 130 14.94 5.05 -6.83
N ARG A 131 15.42 6.19 -6.32
CA ARG A 131 15.65 6.39 -4.88
C ARG A 131 14.43 6.06 -4.00
N ARG A 132 13.20 6.35 -4.45
CA ARG A 132 11.97 6.01 -3.71
C ARG A 132 11.72 4.50 -3.73
N GLY A 133 11.87 3.87 -4.90
CA GLY A 133 11.76 2.42 -5.04
C GLY A 133 12.79 1.67 -4.19
N LEU A 134 14.02 2.18 -4.08
CA LEU A 134 15.05 1.64 -3.21
C LEU A 134 14.65 1.69 -1.74
N ALA A 135 14.16 2.84 -1.25
CA ALA A 135 13.72 3.00 0.13
C ALA A 135 12.59 2.02 0.50
N GLU A 136 11.63 1.82 -0.39
CA GLU A 136 10.57 0.82 -0.17
C GLU A 136 11.09 -0.62 -0.19
N ALA A 137 12.00 -0.95 -1.12
CA ALA A 137 12.62 -2.27 -1.16
C ALA A 137 13.40 -2.57 0.13
N GLN A 138 14.13 -1.57 0.65
CA GLN A 138 14.82 -1.64 1.94
C GLN A 138 13.84 -1.88 3.09
N ALA A 139 12.74 -1.11 3.17
CA ALA A 139 11.73 -1.29 4.21
C ALA A 139 11.11 -2.69 4.21
N ARG A 140 10.81 -3.24 3.02
CA ARG A 140 10.33 -4.61 2.84
C ARG A 140 11.36 -5.65 3.31
N LEU A 141 12.63 -5.47 2.95
CA LEU A 141 13.74 -6.33 3.36
C LEU A 141 13.90 -6.38 4.88
N LEU A 142 13.86 -5.23 5.54
CA LEU A 142 13.96 -5.13 7.01
C LEU A 142 12.76 -5.75 7.73
N THR A 143 11.55 -5.58 7.18
CA THR A 143 10.33 -6.17 7.74
C THR A 143 10.36 -7.70 7.64
N GLN A 144 10.76 -8.24 6.48
CA GLN A 144 10.90 -9.68 6.29
C GLN A 144 11.92 -10.29 7.25
N ARG A 145 13.03 -9.59 7.52
CA ARG A 145 14.03 -10.00 8.50
C ARG A 145 13.50 -10.05 9.93
N ARG A 146 12.70 -9.05 10.35
CA ARG A 146 12.09 -9.08 11.69
C ARG A 146 11.11 -10.25 11.85
N SER A 147 10.35 -10.57 10.80
CA SER A 147 9.33 -11.63 10.85
C SER A 147 9.89 -13.06 10.78
N LYS A 148 10.98 -13.26 10.02
CA LYS A 148 11.67 -14.54 9.96
C LYS A 148 12.81 -14.45 10.95
N ALA A 149 12.70 -15.10 12.10
CA ALA A 149 13.81 -15.34 13.04
C ALA A 149 14.90 -16.24 12.39
N ARG A 150 15.43 -15.81 11.24
CA ARG A 150 16.63 -16.28 10.59
C ARG A 150 17.73 -15.39 11.13
N GLU A 151 18.31 -15.82 12.24
CA GLU A 151 19.65 -15.40 12.61
C GLU A 151 20.55 -15.57 11.38
N GLY A 152 21.24 -14.50 10.96
CA GLY A 152 22.38 -14.61 10.03
C GLY A 152 22.17 -14.26 8.56
N ALA A 153 21.12 -13.54 8.15
CA ALA A 153 21.17 -12.88 6.84
C ALA A 153 21.75 -11.48 7.03
N ASP A 154 22.96 -11.19 6.56
CA ASP A 154 23.52 -9.83 6.54
C ASP A 154 23.02 -9.07 5.31
N VAL A 155 22.72 -7.76 5.42
CA VAL A 155 22.44 -6.92 4.23
C VAL A 155 23.80 -6.36 3.82
N CYS A 156 24.17 -6.55 2.57
CA CYS A 156 25.25 -5.80 1.95
C CYS A 156 24.65 -4.74 1.02
N VAL A 157 25.24 -3.54 1.02
CA VAL A 157 24.88 -2.45 0.11
C VAL A 157 26.13 -2.03 -0.65
N PHE A 158 26.03 -2.01 -1.98
CA PHE A 158 27.07 -1.49 -2.85
C PHE A 158 26.60 -0.17 -3.44
N LEU A 159 27.45 0.86 -3.34
CA LEU A 159 27.27 2.11 -4.06
C LEU A 159 28.30 2.14 -5.19
N ILE A 160 27.81 2.32 -6.42
CA ILE A 160 28.63 2.27 -7.63
C ILE A 160 28.52 3.63 -8.31
N ASP A 161 29.66 4.22 -8.64
CA ASP A 161 29.76 5.44 -9.45
C ASP A 161 30.43 5.11 -10.79
N LEU A 162 30.08 5.84 -11.85
CA LEU A 162 30.64 5.63 -13.18
C LEU A 162 31.81 6.58 -13.43
N ASP A 163 33.02 6.02 -13.41
CA ASP A 163 34.24 6.78 -13.66
C ASP A 163 34.23 7.47 -15.03
N GLY A 164 34.52 8.76 -15.03
CA GLY A 164 34.64 9.54 -16.27
C GLY A 164 33.32 9.80 -17.02
N PHE A 165 32.16 9.53 -16.41
CA PHE A 165 30.85 9.71 -17.07
C PHE A 165 30.63 11.14 -17.59
N LYS A 166 31.08 12.16 -16.85
CA LYS A 166 31.01 13.56 -17.29
C LYS A 166 31.73 13.80 -18.62
N ARG A 167 32.91 13.19 -18.82
CA ARG A 167 33.68 13.33 -20.06
C ARG A 167 32.92 12.78 -21.27
N ILE A 168 32.14 11.72 -21.08
CA ILE A 168 31.28 11.15 -22.14
C ILE A 168 30.21 12.16 -22.51
N ASN A 169 29.51 12.74 -21.54
CA ASN A 169 28.49 13.77 -21.79
C ASN A 169 29.09 14.99 -22.49
N ASP A 170 30.27 15.44 -22.05
CA ASP A 170 30.91 16.65 -22.58
C ASP A 170 31.45 16.44 -24.02
N THR A 171 31.84 15.21 -24.37
CA THR A 171 32.45 14.91 -25.69
C THR A 171 31.43 14.41 -26.72
N LEU A 172 30.46 13.59 -26.29
CA LEU A 172 29.53 12.87 -27.17
C LEU A 172 28.07 13.29 -26.97
N GLY A 173 27.80 14.21 -26.04
CA GLY A 173 26.48 14.70 -25.71
C GLY A 173 25.70 13.80 -24.76
N HIS A 174 24.61 14.35 -24.22
CA HIS A 174 23.78 13.67 -23.22
C HIS A 174 23.10 12.39 -23.73
N ALA A 175 22.76 12.32 -25.02
CA ALA A 175 22.15 11.12 -25.59
C ALA A 175 23.09 9.90 -25.50
N ALA A 176 24.39 10.09 -25.75
CA ALA A 176 25.39 9.04 -25.60
C ALA A 176 25.59 8.65 -24.13
N GLY A 177 25.55 9.62 -23.21
CA GLY A 177 25.55 9.34 -21.77
C GLY A 177 24.34 8.52 -21.33
N ASP A 178 23.15 8.82 -21.86
CA ASP A 178 21.93 8.07 -21.60
C ASP A 178 22.04 6.61 -22.08
N ASP A 179 22.65 6.37 -23.24
CA ASP A 179 22.91 5.01 -23.74
C ASP A 179 23.87 4.24 -22.83
N VAL A 180 24.93 4.89 -22.35
CA VAL A 180 25.84 4.30 -21.36
C VAL A 180 25.11 3.94 -20.07
N LEU A 181 24.21 4.79 -19.58
CA LEU A 181 23.41 4.51 -18.39
C LEU A 181 22.46 3.32 -18.60
N ARG A 182 21.80 3.21 -19.76
CA ARG A 182 20.93 2.07 -20.09
C ARG A 182 21.73 0.76 -20.13
N GLU A 183 22.87 0.76 -20.80
CA GLU A 183 23.74 -0.41 -20.93
C GLU A 183 24.31 -0.83 -19.56
N CYS A 184 24.78 0.13 -18.76
CA CYS A 184 25.26 -0.13 -17.41
C CYS A 184 24.15 -0.76 -16.54
N ALA A 185 22.95 -0.21 -16.57
CA ALA A 185 21.80 -0.74 -15.84
C ALA A 185 21.46 -2.18 -16.24
N GLN A 186 21.50 -2.49 -17.54
CA GLN A 186 21.27 -3.86 -18.03
C GLN A 186 22.36 -4.82 -17.54
N ARG A 187 23.63 -4.44 -17.65
CA ARG A 187 24.77 -5.26 -17.19
C ARG A 187 24.72 -5.51 -15.69
N LEU A 188 24.52 -4.46 -14.88
CA LEU A 188 24.39 -4.59 -13.42
C LEU A 188 23.28 -5.55 -13.05
N ARG A 189 22.11 -5.45 -13.71
CA ARG A 189 20.97 -6.32 -13.44
C ARG A 189 21.23 -7.78 -13.84
N ALA A 190 22.00 -8.02 -14.89
CA ALA A 190 22.42 -9.36 -15.32
C ALA A 190 23.50 -9.97 -14.40
N SER A 191 24.29 -9.13 -13.72
CA SER A 191 25.37 -9.57 -12.83
C SER A 191 24.91 -9.90 -11.40
N VAL A 192 23.66 -9.58 -11.02
CA VAL A 192 23.12 -9.85 -9.68
C VAL A 192 22.07 -10.95 -9.70
N ARG A 193 21.71 -11.50 -8.53
CA ARG A 193 20.70 -12.55 -8.42
C ARG A 193 19.28 -11.96 -8.58
N PRO A 194 18.27 -12.77 -8.95
CA PRO A 194 16.89 -12.30 -9.09
C PRO A 194 16.26 -11.65 -7.85
N HIS A 195 16.78 -11.96 -6.66
CA HIS A 195 16.30 -11.42 -5.38
C HIS A 195 17.08 -10.19 -4.92
N ASP A 196 18.17 -9.82 -5.61
CA ASP A 196 18.95 -8.64 -5.30
C ASP A 196 18.25 -7.39 -5.86
N THR A 197 18.46 -6.27 -5.19
CA THR A 197 17.82 -5.00 -5.56
C THR A 197 18.84 -4.08 -6.22
N VAL A 198 18.55 -3.63 -7.45
CA VAL A 198 19.36 -2.64 -8.18
C VAL A 198 18.55 -1.37 -8.36
N ALA A 199 19.16 -0.24 -8.04
CA ALA A 199 18.53 1.08 -8.12
C ALA A 199 19.49 2.13 -8.66
N ARG A 200 18.94 3.13 -9.36
CA ARG A 200 19.61 4.38 -9.69
C ARG A 200 19.22 5.42 -8.63
N VAL A 201 20.22 6.02 -7.99
CA VAL A 201 20.07 6.95 -6.86
C VAL A 201 20.52 8.36 -7.19
#